data_AF-A0A256SU20-F1
#
_entry.id   AF-A0A256SU20-F1
#
_cell.length_a   1.000
_cell.length_b   1.000
_cell.length_c   1.000
_cell.angle_alpha   90.00
_cell.angle_beta   90.00
_cell.angle_gamma   90.00
#
_symmetry.space_group_name_H-M   'P 1'
#
loop_
_entity.id
_entity.type
_entity.pdbx_description
1 polymer ?
#
loop_
_entity_poly.entity_id
_entity_poly.type
_entity_poly.pdbx_seq_one_letter_code
_entity_poly.pdbx_strand_id
1 'polypeptide(L)' 'MSQEHDWPISVLCQISGITRDAYYKWLHRKPSNYKVEQSELLEAILEYVISESSHKPSRT' A
#
# COMPACT_ATOMS: atom_id res chain seq x y z
N MET A 1 8.69 18.00 3.17
CA MET A 1 8.08 17.75 4.49
C MET A 1 6.61 17.47 4.20
N SER A 2 6.07 16.31 4.57
CA SER A 2 4.73 15.91 4.10
C SER A 2 3.65 16.76 4.77
N GLN A 3 3.06 17.66 3.98
CA GLN A 3 2.12 18.71 4.38
C GLN A 3 0.67 18.22 4.23
N GLU A 4 0.18 17.38 5.14
CA GLU A 4 -1.27 17.12 5.16
C GLU A 4 -1.90 17.33 6.52
N HIS A 5 -1.18 17.06 7.61
CA HIS A 5 -1.54 17.57 8.93
C HIS A 5 -0.28 17.75 9.80
N ASP A 6 0.03 18.97 10.24
CA ASP A 6 1.17 19.31 11.12
C ASP A 6 0.92 18.83 12.58
N TRP A 7 0.58 17.55 12.76
CA TRP A 7 0.49 16.95 14.08
C TRP A 7 1.89 16.75 14.66
N PRO A 8 2.15 17.16 15.92
CA PRO A 8 3.42 16.90 16.55
C PRO A 8 3.71 15.40 16.59
N ILE A 9 4.91 14.99 16.15
CA ILE A 9 5.34 13.58 16.15
C ILE A 9 5.22 12.97 17.55
N SER A 10 5.43 13.77 18.60
CA SER A 10 5.22 13.36 20.00
C SER A 10 3.77 12.92 20.27
N VAL A 11 2.79 13.64 19.75
CA VAL A 11 1.36 13.30 19.88
C VAL A 11 1.05 12.01 19.13
N LEU A 12 1.59 11.86 17.91
CA LEU A 12 1.43 10.63 17.13
C LEU A 12 2.03 9.41 17.84
N CYS A 13 3.24 9.55 18.41
CA CYS A 13 3.89 8.49 19.18
C CYS A 13 3.11 8.14 20.45
N GLN A 14 2.58 9.15 21.14
CA GLN A 14 1.78 8.96 22.35
C GLN A 14 0.47 8.21 22.07
N ILE A 15 -0.26 8.60 21.01
CA ILE A 15 -1.54 7.96 20.65
C ILE A 15 -1.32 6.53 20.15
N SER A 16 -0.27 6.28 19.37
CA SER A 16 0.04 4.96 18.81
C SER A 16 0.78 4.03 19.77
N GLY A 17 1.27 4.53 20.90
CA GLY A 17 2.04 3.75 21.86
C GLY A 17 3.40 3.28 21.34
N ILE A 18 3.94 3.90 20.28
CA ILE A 18 5.23 3.56 19.68
C ILE A 18 6.29 4.58 20.04
N THR A 19 7.56 4.17 19.97
CA THR A 19 8.68 5.11 20.13
C THR A 19 8.83 6.00 18.90
N ARG A 20 9.45 7.17 19.10
CA ARG A 20 9.79 8.08 17.99
C ARG A 20 10.67 7.40 16.93
N ASP A 21 11.58 6.53 17.34
CA ASP A 21 12.38 5.73 16.41
C ASP A 21 11.54 4.73 15.60
N ALA A 22 10.59 4.06 16.24
CA ALA A 22 9.66 3.16 15.56
C ALA A 22 8.80 3.91 14.53
N TYR A 23 8.37 5.13 14.87
CA TYR A 23 7.67 6.02 13.94
C TYR A 23 8.51 6.31 12.69
N TYR A 24 9.76 6.75 12.84
CA TYR A 24 10.61 7.04 11.68
C TYR A 24 10.97 5.78 10.88
N LYS A 25 11.19 4.64 11.54
CA LYS A 25 11.41 3.36 10.84
C LYS A 25 10.19 2.95 10.02
N TRP A 26 8.99 3.15 10.55
CA TRP A 26 7.74 2.88 9.84
C TRP A 26 7.54 3.87 8.67
N LEU A 27 7.76 5.16 8.91
CA LEU A 27 7.63 6.22 7.89
C LEU A 27 8.55 5.99 6.69
N HIS A 28 9.76 5.49 6.92
CA HIS A 28 10.74 5.22 5.88
C HIS A 28 10.80 3.76 5.46
N ARG A 29 9.82 2.95 5.87
CA ARG A 29 9.81 1.53 5.54
C ARG A 29 9.59 1.33 4.05
N LYS A 30 10.59 0.76 3.37
CA LYS A 30 10.45 0.29 2.00
C LYS A 30 9.80 -1.10 1.98
N PRO A 31 8.92 -1.40 1.00
CA PRO A 31 8.47 -2.76 0.77
C PRO A 31 9.68 -3.66 0.46
N SER A 32 9.61 -4.93 0.85
CA SER A 32 10.59 -5.92 0.39
C SER A 32 10.37 -6.22 -1.09
N ASN A 33 11.39 -6.71 -1.79
CA ASN A 33 11.27 -7.13 -3.19
C ASN A 33 10.09 -8.10 -3.39
N TYR A 34 9.93 -9.08 -2.51
CA TYR A 34 8.77 -9.98 -2.51
C TYR A 34 7.43 -9.24 -2.49
N LYS A 35 7.28 -8.20 -1.65
CA LYS A 35 6.02 -7.43 -1.58
C LYS A 35 5.75 -6.65 -2.87
N VAL A 36 6.81 -6.16 -3.52
CA VAL A 36 6.72 -5.48 -4.81
C VAL A 36 6.29 -6.47 -5.88
N GLU A 37 6.98 -7.61 -5.99
CA GLU A 37 6.65 -8.66 -6.96
C GLU A 37 5.21 -9.18 -6.79
N GLN A 38 4.75 -9.34 -5.54
CA GLN A 38 3.37 -9.76 -5.28
C GLN A 38 2.33 -8.69 -5.67
N SER A 39 2.62 -7.41 -5.47
CA SER A 39 1.71 -6.35 -5.93
C SER A 39 1.64 -6.28 -7.45
N GLU A 40 2.78 -6.39 -8.14
CA GLU A 40 2.83 -6.39 -9.62
C GLU A 40 2.07 -7.59 -10.20
N LEU A 41 2.25 -8.77 -9.61
CA LEU A 41 1.53 -9.97 -10.02
C LEU A 41 0.02 -9.85 -9.79
N LEU A 42 -0.40 -9.27 -8.66
CA LEU A 42 -1.82 -9.04 -8.37
C LEU A 42 -2.45 -8.06 -9.37
N GLU A 43 -1.75 -6.97 -9.70
CA GLU A 43 -2.18 -6.00 -10.71
C GLU A 43 -2.36 -6.65 -12.08
N ALA A 44 -1.41 -7.47 -12.52
CA ALA A 44 -1.49 -8.20 -13.79
C ALA A 44 -2.69 -9.18 -13.83
N ILE A 45 -2.97 -9.87 -12.72
CA ILE A 45 -4.15 -10.76 -12.61
C ILE A 45 -5.44 -9.95 -12.72
N LEU A 46 -5.54 -8.82 -12.00
CA LEU A 46 -6.73 -7.98 -12.03
C LEU A 46 -6.99 -7.41 -13.42
N GLU A 47 -5.94 -6.92 -14.10
CA GLU A 47 -6.03 -6.44 -15.47
C GLU A 47 -6.54 -7.53 -16.41
N TYR A 48 -5.98 -8.74 -16.32
CA TYR A 48 -6.42 -9.89 -17.12
C TYR A 48 -7.88 -10.27 -16.87
N VAL A 49 -8.32 -10.30 -15.61
CA VAL A 49 -9.71 -10.62 -15.25
C VAL A 49 -10.67 -9.56 -15.79
N ILE A 50 -10.29 -8.28 -15.72
CA ILE A 50 -11.10 -7.19 -16.25
C ILE A 50 -11.18 -7.27 -17.77
N SER A 51 -10.08 -7.58 -18.47
CA SER A 51 -10.10 -7.75 -19.93
C SER A 51 -10.97 -8.94 -20.37
N GLU A 52 -10.93 -10.06 -19.65
CA GLU A 52 -11.76 -11.23 -19.94
C GLU A 52 -13.24 -11.00 -19.62
N SER A 53 -13.54 -10.21 -18.59
CA SER A 53 -14.93 -9.89 -18.25
C SER A 53 -15.64 -9.08 -19.35
N SER A 54 -14.89 -8.31 -20.14
CA SER A 54 -15.39 -7.60 -21.33
C SER A 54 -15.58 -8.52 -22.54
N HIS A 55 -14.98 -9.71 -22.52
CA HIS A 55 -15.06 -10.72 -23.58
C HIS A 55 -16.00 -11.86 -23.16
N LYS A 56 -17.28 -11.58 -22.86
CA LYS A 56 -18.28 -12.67 -22.81
C LYS A 56 -18.69 -13.02 -24.24
N PRO A 57 -18.26 -14.17 -24.83
CA PRO A 57 -18.95 -14.69 -26.00
C PRO A 57 -20.36 -15.08 -25.57
N SER A 58 -21.35 -14.48 -26.23
CA SER A 58 -22.74 -14.93 -26.20
C SER A 58 -22.77 -16.43 -26.47
N ARG A 59 -23.08 -17.24 -25.44
CA ARG A 59 -23.45 -18.64 -25.65
C ARG A 59 -24.88 -18.64 -26.18
N THR A 60 -25.00 -18.88 -27.49
CA THR A 60 -26.20 -19.36 -28.19
C THR A 60 -26.67 -20.70 -27.66
#